data_AF-A0A1C2DD15-F1
#
_entry.id   AF-A0A1C2DD15-F1
#
_cell.length_a   1.000
_cell.length_b   1.000
_cell.length_c   1.000
_cell.angle_alpha   90.00
_cell.angle_beta   90.00
_cell.angle_gamma   90.00
#
_symmetry.space_group_name_H-M   'P 1'
#
loop_
_entity.id
_entity.type
_entity.pdbx_description
1 polymer ?
#
loop_
_entity_poly.entity_id
_entity_poly.type
_entity_poly.pdbx_seq_one_letter_code
_entity_poly.pdbx_strand_id
1 'polypeptide(L)'
;MTRILEGKNRASPSEAASFIDKVEELMKEKTSEQGTFMAKCKAINERIKEVLDDAKSQGVAKKLVKSIVSAREHEAKAKALRDDLEDEDQKFFVDIRKVLGDLADTPLGAAAMDRQEQGAREKDPVAAAAEKAWGEPDPIKEPATSH
;
A
#
# COMPACT_ATOMS: atom_id res chain seq x y z
N MET A 1 -9.54 48.18 -41.59
CA MET A 1 -8.24 47.50 -41.75
C MET A 1 -7.85 46.91 -40.41
N THR A 2 -7.96 45.60 -40.24
CA THR A 2 -7.49 44.91 -39.04
C THR A 2 -5.96 44.83 -39.09
N ARG A 3 -5.31 45.45 -38.10
CA ARG A 3 -3.84 45.45 -37.97
C ARG A 3 -3.41 44.04 -37.62
N ILE A 4 -2.71 43.36 -38.53
CA ILE A 4 -2.10 42.05 -38.25
C ILE A 4 -0.94 42.31 -37.29
N LEU A 5 -1.07 41.84 -36.05
CA LEU A 5 -0.04 41.94 -35.03
C LEU A 5 0.84 40.68 -35.13
N GLU A 6 2.09 40.83 -35.59
CA GLU A 6 3.07 39.74 -35.61
C GLU A 6 3.84 39.67 -34.26
N GLY A 7 3.94 38.47 -33.67
CA GLY A 7 4.61 38.22 -32.38
C GLY A 7 3.71 37.61 -31.29
N LYS A 8 4.18 37.62 -30.03
CA LYS A 8 3.37 37.26 -28.84
C LYS A 8 2.27 38.31 -28.62
N ASN A 9 1.10 37.91 -28.09
CA ASN A 9 -0.08 38.78 -27.84
C ASN A 9 -0.73 39.37 -29.11
N ARG A 10 -0.97 38.52 -30.12
CA ARG A 10 -1.64 38.87 -31.39
C ARG A 10 -3.15 39.09 -31.31
N ALA A 11 -3.78 38.71 -30.21
CA ALA A 11 -5.22 38.90 -30.01
C ALA A 11 -5.54 40.39 -29.86
N SER A 12 -6.68 40.83 -30.39
CA SER A 12 -7.17 42.18 -30.12
C SER A 12 -7.43 42.35 -28.61
N PRO A 13 -7.37 43.57 -28.06
CA PRO A 13 -7.63 43.81 -26.64
C PRO A 13 -8.97 43.26 -26.14
N SER A 14 -10.00 43.26 -26.98
CA SER A 14 -11.31 42.68 -26.66
C SER A 14 -11.29 41.15 -26.59
N GLU A 15 -10.56 40.50 -27.50
CA GLU A 15 -10.39 39.04 -27.45
C GLU A 15 -9.57 38.65 -26.22
N ALA A 16 -8.49 39.38 -25.93
CA ALA A 16 -7.68 39.17 -24.72
C ALA A 16 -8.49 39.35 -23.42
N ALA A 17 -9.35 40.37 -23.36
CA ALA A 17 -10.24 40.61 -22.22
C ALA A 17 -11.21 39.43 -21.99
N SER A 18 -11.78 38.85 -23.06
CA SER A 18 -12.68 37.69 -22.93
C SER A 18 -12.03 36.47 -22.28
N PHE A 19 -10.72 36.26 -22.51
CA PHE A 19 -9.97 35.20 -21.84
C PHE A 19 -9.75 35.50 -20.36
N ILE A 20 -9.50 36.76 -20.00
CA ILE A 20 -9.36 37.18 -18.60
C ILE A 20 -10.68 36.97 -17.87
N ASP A 21 -11.80 37.43 -18.43
CA ASP A 21 -13.14 37.23 -17.84
C ASP A 21 -13.42 35.75 -17.59
N LYS A 22 -13.08 34.89 -18.56
CA LYS A 22 -13.29 33.45 -18.42
C LYS A 22 -12.39 32.83 -17.36
N VAL A 23 -11.13 33.26 -17.25
CA VAL A 23 -10.21 32.81 -16.21
C VAL A 23 -10.68 33.26 -14.84
N GLU A 24 -11.19 34.49 -14.70
CA GLU A 24 -11.76 34.99 -13.44
C GLU A 24 -13.00 34.19 -13.03
N GLU A 25 -13.87 33.83 -13.97
CA GLU A 25 -15.01 32.95 -13.72
C GLU A 25 -14.55 31.57 -13.20
N LEU A 26 -13.60 30.95 -13.90
CA LEU A 26 -13.03 29.66 -13.48
C LEU A 26 -12.33 29.73 -12.13
N MET A 27 -11.68 30.85 -11.81
CA MET A 27 -11.08 31.08 -10.50
C MET A 27 -12.13 31.20 -9.38
N LYS A 28 -13.26 31.86 -9.65
CA LYS A 28 -14.39 31.94 -8.71
C LYS A 28 -14.97 30.55 -8.48
N GLU A 29 -15.19 29.78 -9.54
CA GLU A 29 -15.67 28.40 -9.46
C GLU A 29 -14.71 27.52 -8.64
N LYS A 30 -13.41 27.56 -8.93
CA LYS A 30 -12.37 26.86 -8.16
C LYS A 30 -12.41 27.23 -6.68
N THR A 31 -12.56 28.51 -6.36
CA THR A 31 -12.61 28.99 -4.97
C THR A 31 -13.87 28.48 -4.25
N SER A 32 -15.01 28.47 -4.94
CA SER A 32 -16.26 27.92 -4.43
C SER A 32 -16.16 26.42 -4.12
N GLU A 33 -15.59 25.64 -5.05
CA GLU A 33 -15.39 24.21 -4.87
C GLU A 33 -14.41 23.90 -3.73
N GLN A 34 -13.33 24.68 -3.61
CA GLN A 34 -12.43 24.59 -2.46
C GLN A 34 -13.15 24.89 -1.14
N GLY A 35 -14.04 25.89 -1.12
CA GLY A 35 -14.89 26.17 0.05
C GLY A 35 -15.77 24.97 0.44
N THR A 36 -16.42 24.35 -0.54
CA THR A 36 -17.26 23.17 -0.34
C THR A 36 -16.45 21.96 0.16
N PHE A 37 -15.28 21.72 -0.43
CA PHE A 37 -14.36 20.67 0.02
C PHE A 37 -13.94 20.88 1.47
N MET A 38 -13.54 22.10 1.83
CA MET A 38 -13.12 22.42 3.20
C MET A 38 -14.27 22.29 4.21
N ALA A 39 -15.49 22.68 3.83
CA ALA A 39 -16.67 22.49 4.66
C ALA A 39 -16.94 21.01 4.94
N LYS A 40 -16.83 20.14 3.91
CA LYS A 40 -16.96 18.68 4.07
C LYS A 40 -15.87 18.12 4.98
N CYS A 41 -14.62 18.51 4.77
CA CYS A 41 -13.50 18.10 5.63
C CYS A 41 -13.70 18.53 7.08
N LYS A 42 -14.20 19.76 7.31
CA LYS A 42 -14.53 20.25 8.66
C LYS A 42 -15.61 19.38 9.31
N ALA A 43 -16.70 19.09 8.62
CA ALA A 43 -17.78 18.25 9.14
C ALA A 43 -17.30 16.82 9.50
N ILE A 44 -16.43 16.24 8.67
CA ILE A 44 -15.82 14.93 8.97
C ILE A 44 -14.92 15.02 10.20
N ASN A 45 -14.10 16.05 10.30
CA ASN A 45 -13.21 16.26 11.46
C ASN A 45 -13.98 16.45 12.77
N GLU A 46 -15.15 17.10 12.73
CA GLU A 46 -16.04 17.22 13.88
C GLU A 46 -16.55 15.84 14.34
N ARG A 47 -17.02 15.01 13.40
CA ARG A 47 -17.45 13.63 13.70
C ARG A 47 -16.30 12.76 14.24
N ILE A 48 -15.09 12.89 13.69
CA ILE A 48 -13.90 12.20 14.21
C ILE A 48 -13.62 12.65 15.65
N LYS A 49 -13.76 13.95 15.93
CA LYS A 49 -13.56 14.49 17.28
C LYS A 49 -14.56 13.92 18.26
N GLU A 50 -15.84 13.82 17.89
CA GLU A 50 -16.90 13.18 18.70
C GLU A 50 -16.52 11.74 19.06
N VAL A 51 -16.15 10.92 18.07
CA VAL A 51 -15.72 9.53 18.32
C VAL A 51 -14.51 9.45 19.27
N LEU A 52 -13.56 10.38 19.13
CA LEU A 52 -12.40 10.44 20.04
C LEU A 52 -12.79 10.91 21.44
N ASP A 53 -13.78 11.79 21.58
CA ASP A 53 -14.35 12.17 22.87
C ASP A 53 -15.06 11.00 23.55
N ASP A 54 -15.81 10.20 22.78
CA ASP A 54 -16.43 8.95 23.26
C ASP A 54 -15.39 7.91 23.68
N ALA A 55 -14.32 7.75 22.90
CA ALA A 55 -13.22 6.86 23.27
C ALA A 55 -12.58 7.32 24.59
N LYS A 56 -12.43 8.63 24.79
CA LYS A 56 -11.89 9.21 26.02
C LYS A 56 -12.82 8.98 27.21
N SER A 57 -14.14 9.09 27.04
CA SER A 57 -15.11 8.82 28.12
C SER A 57 -15.07 7.36 28.56
N GLN A 58 -14.70 6.46 27.66
CA GLN A 58 -14.45 5.03 27.94
C GLN A 58 -13.04 4.74 28.48
N GLY A 59 -12.22 5.77 28.74
CA GLY A 59 -10.87 5.62 29.30
C GLY A 59 -9.76 5.41 28.27
N VAL A 60 -10.04 5.45 26.97
CA VAL A 60 -9.03 5.31 25.92
C VAL A 60 -8.46 6.67 25.53
N ALA A 61 -7.15 6.83 25.63
CA ALA A 61 -6.50 8.10 25.28
C ALA A 61 -6.65 8.42 23.79
N LYS A 62 -7.14 9.63 23.46
CA LYS A 62 -7.29 10.09 22.05
C LYS A 62 -6.02 9.93 21.22
N LYS A 63 -4.87 10.22 21.83
CA LYS A 63 -3.56 10.12 21.17
C LYS A 63 -3.23 8.69 20.80
N LEU A 64 -3.55 7.72 21.66
CA LEU A 64 -3.35 6.30 21.38
C LEU A 64 -4.17 5.85 20.16
N VAL A 65 -5.47 6.19 20.12
CA VAL A 65 -6.34 5.85 18.99
C VAL A 65 -5.78 6.44 17.69
N LYS A 66 -5.42 7.73 17.69
CA LYS A 66 -4.83 8.40 16.52
C LYS A 66 -3.54 7.71 16.06
N SER A 67 -2.64 7.39 16.98
CA SER A 67 -1.37 6.72 16.67
C SER A 67 -1.58 5.35 16.04
N ILE A 68 -2.54 4.56 16.54
CA ILE A 68 -2.86 3.24 15.96
C ILE A 68 -3.44 3.39 14.55
N VAL A 69 -4.35 4.34 14.34
CA VAL A 69 -4.93 4.60 13.00
C VAL A 69 -3.84 5.03 12.02
N SER A 70 -2.96 5.95 12.41
CA SER A 70 -1.84 6.38 11.57
C SER A 70 -0.85 5.24 11.28
N ALA A 71 -0.54 4.39 12.25
CA ALA A 71 0.33 3.23 12.03
C ALA A 71 -0.25 2.30 10.95
N ARG A 72 -1.54 1.97 11.03
CA ARG A 72 -2.24 1.16 10.01
C ARG A 72 -2.24 1.81 8.63
N GLU A 73 -2.40 3.13 8.56
CA GLU A 73 -2.32 3.87 7.31
C GLU A 73 -0.92 3.78 6.68
N HIS A 74 0.13 3.92 7.50
CA HIS A 74 1.52 3.78 7.03
C HIS A 74 1.83 2.36 6.58
N GLU A 75 1.32 1.35 7.27
CA GLU A 75 1.43 -0.05 6.84
C GLU A 75 0.75 -0.30 5.49
N ALA A 76 -0.47 0.24 5.30
CA ALA A 76 -1.18 0.12 4.03
C ALA A 76 -0.42 0.82 2.89
N LYS A 77 0.17 1.99 3.14
CA LYS A 77 1.03 2.69 2.17
C LYS A 77 2.31 1.90 1.87
N ALA A 78 2.96 1.35 2.89
CA ALA A 78 4.15 0.52 2.71
C ALA A 78 3.83 -0.74 1.89
N LYS A 79 2.65 -1.32 2.09
CA LYS A 79 2.15 -2.42 1.27
C LYS A 79 1.90 -1.98 -0.18
N ALA A 80 1.23 -0.85 -0.39
CA ALA A 80 1.00 -0.33 -1.75
C ALA A 80 2.32 -0.08 -2.50
N LEU A 81 3.35 0.46 -1.82
CA LEU A 81 4.68 0.65 -2.41
C LEU A 81 5.35 -0.66 -2.81
N ARG A 82 5.11 -1.75 -2.07
CA ARG A 82 5.56 -3.08 -2.46
C ARG A 82 4.75 -3.59 -3.65
N ASP A 83 3.44 -3.47 -3.59
CA ASP A 83 2.53 -4.03 -4.61
C ASP A 83 2.70 -3.32 -5.98
N ASP A 84 3.21 -2.09 -6.01
CA ASP A 84 3.59 -1.35 -7.22
C ASP A 84 4.88 -1.88 -7.89
N LEU A 85 5.66 -2.74 -7.22
CA LEU A 85 6.86 -3.36 -7.82
C LEU A 85 6.49 -4.54 -8.71
N GLU A 86 7.37 -4.88 -9.66
CA GLU A 86 7.24 -6.10 -10.47
C GLU A 86 7.39 -7.37 -9.61
N ASP A 87 6.80 -8.49 -10.05
CA ASP A 87 6.68 -9.71 -9.25
C ASP A 87 8.02 -10.28 -8.74
N GLU A 88 9.10 -10.10 -9.49
CA GLU A 88 10.46 -10.52 -9.10
C GLU A 88 11.02 -9.59 -8.00
N ASP A 89 10.87 -8.27 -8.17
CA ASP A 89 11.29 -7.25 -7.21
C ASP A 89 10.50 -7.33 -5.91
N GLN A 90 9.22 -7.73 -5.95
CA GLN A 90 8.41 -7.97 -4.76
C GLN A 90 8.98 -9.10 -3.88
N LYS A 91 9.49 -10.18 -4.49
CA LYS A 91 10.10 -11.29 -3.75
C LYS A 91 11.42 -10.85 -3.12
N PHE A 92 12.25 -10.14 -3.90
CA PHE A 92 13.51 -9.62 -3.42
C PHE A 92 13.32 -8.57 -2.30
N PHE A 93 12.27 -7.74 -2.39
CA PHE A 93 11.87 -6.81 -1.35
C PHE A 93 11.59 -7.51 0.00
N VAL A 94 10.91 -8.66 -0.04
CA VAL A 94 10.65 -9.46 1.17
C VAL A 94 11.94 -10.04 1.73
N ASP A 95 12.81 -10.57 0.87
CA ASP A 95 14.07 -11.17 1.28
C ASP A 95 15.02 -10.13 1.90
N ILE A 96 15.14 -8.95 1.29
CA ILE A 96 15.92 -7.83 1.84
C ILE A 96 15.38 -7.45 3.22
N ARG A 97 14.06 -7.25 3.35
CA ARG A 97 13.45 -6.88 4.63
C ARG A 97 13.57 -7.97 5.70
N LYS A 98 13.65 -9.24 5.29
CA LYS A 98 13.91 -10.38 6.18
C LYS A 98 15.34 -10.35 6.73
N VAL A 99 16.32 -10.03 5.89
CA VAL A 99 17.72 -9.85 6.31
C VAL A 99 17.89 -8.65 7.24
N LEU A 100 17.16 -7.55 6.99
CA LEU A 100 17.19 -6.36 7.83
C LEU A 100 16.55 -6.57 9.22
N GLY A 101 15.77 -7.64 9.42
CA GLY A 101 15.09 -7.93 10.69
C GLY A 101 13.81 -7.12 10.93
N ASP A 102 13.63 -6.00 10.24
CA ASP A 102 12.47 -5.08 10.35
C ASP A 102 11.11 -5.71 9.99
N LEU A 103 11.10 -6.86 9.32
CA LEU A 103 9.87 -7.50 8.87
C LEU A 103 9.21 -8.33 9.98
N ALA A 104 9.98 -9.01 10.83
CA ALA A 104 9.45 -9.96 11.81
C ALA A 104 8.51 -9.32 12.86
N ASP A 105 8.80 -8.07 13.24
CA ASP A 105 8.05 -7.38 14.31
C ASP A 105 6.82 -6.62 13.81
N THR A 106 6.59 -6.58 12.49
CA THR A 106 5.44 -5.85 11.90
C THR A 106 4.30 -6.81 11.55
N PRO A 107 3.02 -6.42 11.72
CA PRO A 107 1.90 -7.27 11.34
C PRO A 107 1.86 -7.61 9.85
N LEU A 108 2.37 -6.72 8.98
CA LEU A 108 2.55 -6.99 7.55
C LEU A 108 3.60 -8.06 7.30
N GLY A 109 4.69 -8.04 8.05
CA GLY A 109 5.75 -9.01 7.90
C GLY A 109 5.41 -10.38 8.48
N ALA A 110 4.69 -10.43 9.60
CA ALA A 110 4.10 -11.67 10.10
C ALA A 110 3.18 -12.31 9.03
N ALA A 111 2.28 -11.53 8.42
CA ALA A 111 1.40 -12.02 7.36
C ALA A 111 2.15 -12.45 6.08
N ALA A 112 3.27 -11.79 5.76
CA ALA A 112 4.11 -12.18 4.62
C ALA A 112 4.87 -13.49 4.90
N MET A 113 5.36 -13.70 6.13
CA MET A 113 6.00 -14.95 6.55
C MET A 113 4.99 -16.10 6.57
N ASP A 114 3.77 -15.87 7.09
CA ASP A 114 2.71 -16.88 7.09
C ASP A 114 2.36 -17.33 5.66
N ARG A 115 2.32 -16.40 4.70
CA ARG A 115 2.09 -16.73 3.29
C ARG A 115 3.26 -17.50 2.67
N GLN A 116 4.50 -17.12 2.97
CA GLN A 116 5.68 -17.81 2.46
C GLN A 116 5.79 -19.22 3.06
N GLU A 117 5.51 -19.38 4.36
CA GLU A 117 5.51 -20.68 5.03
C GLU A 117 4.40 -21.59 4.48
N GLN A 118 3.20 -21.06 4.21
CA GLN A 118 2.13 -21.84 3.56
C GLN A 118 2.52 -22.30 2.15
N GLY A 119 3.15 -21.44 1.34
CA GLY A 119 3.68 -21.81 0.02
C GLY A 119 4.83 -22.81 0.08
N ALA A 120 5.63 -22.82 1.16
CA ALA A 120 6.68 -23.82 1.39
C ALA A 120 6.14 -25.12 2.01
N ARG A 121 4.98 -25.08 2.67
CA ARG A 121 4.32 -26.25 3.29
C ARG A 121 3.55 -27.09 2.27
N GLU A 122 3.23 -26.52 1.11
CA GLU A 122 2.83 -27.26 -0.07
C GLU A 122 4.07 -27.97 -0.65
N LYS A 123 4.60 -28.94 0.11
CA LYS A 123 5.65 -29.84 -0.37
C LYS A 123 5.12 -30.53 -1.61
N ASP A 124 5.76 -30.28 -2.74
CA ASP A 124 5.51 -30.95 -4.01
C ASP A 124 5.38 -32.46 -3.74
N PRO A 125 4.24 -33.12 -4.04
CA PRO A 125 4.01 -34.51 -3.65
C PRO A 125 5.07 -35.46 -4.23
N VAL A 126 5.72 -35.04 -5.32
CA VAL A 126 6.85 -35.73 -5.94
C VAL A 126 8.11 -35.69 -5.06
N ALA A 127 8.41 -34.56 -4.41
CA ALA A 127 9.56 -34.43 -3.51
C ALA A 127 9.37 -35.24 -2.22
N ALA A 128 8.13 -35.27 -1.69
CA ALA A 128 7.79 -36.11 -0.53
C ALA A 128 7.84 -37.62 -0.86
N ALA A 129 7.48 -38.00 -2.08
CA ALA A 129 7.61 -39.38 -2.57
C ALA A 129 9.08 -39.78 -2.76
N ALA A 130 9.93 -38.87 -3.21
CA ALA A 130 11.36 -39.12 -3.36
C ALA A 130 12.05 -39.36 -2.01
N GLU A 131 11.84 -38.54 -0.97
CA GLU A 131 12.47 -38.81 0.35
C GLU A 131 12.08 -40.18 0.93
N LYS A 132 10.84 -40.63 0.68
CA LYS A 132 10.38 -41.95 1.14
C LYS A 132 11.04 -43.11 0.37
N ALA A 133 11.32 -42.94 -0.92
CA ALA A 133 11.86 -44.00 -1.75
C ALA A 133 13.37 -44.24 -1.53
N TRP A 134 14.11 -43.25 -1.04
CA TRP A 134 15.57 -43.32 -0.89
C TRP A 134 16.04 -43.43 0.58
N GLY A 135 15.12 -43.38 1.55
CA GLY A 135 15.42 -43.42 2.99
C GLY A 135 15.38 -44.79 3.65
N GLU A 136 15.02 -45.86 2.94
CA GLU A 136 15.02 -47.23 3.49
C GLU A 136 16.39 -47.89 3.21
N PRO A 137 17.23 -48.18 4.23
CA PRO A 137 18.48 -48.91 4.01
C PRO A 137 18.18 -50.37 3.69
N ASP A 138 18.77 -50.88 2.61
CA ASP A 138 18.62 -52.26 2.13
C ASP A 138 18.92 -53.30 3.24
N PRO A 139 18.10 -54.35 3.40
CA PRO A 139 18.35 -55.39 4.38
C PRO A 139 19.59 -56.23 4.01
N ILE A 140 20.51 -56.32 4.97
CA ILE A 140 21.73 -57.13 4.90
C ILE A 140 21.36 -58.61 4.68
N LYS A 141 21.84 -59.21 3.59
CA LYS A 141 21.68 -60.63 3.26
C LYS A 141 22.61 -61.47 4.14
N GLU A 142 22.07 -62.26 5.08
CA GLU A 142 22.86 -63.28 5.80
C GLU A 142 23.21 -64.47 4.88
N PRO A 143 24.42 -65.06 5.00
CA PRO A 143 24.85 -66.14 4.12
C PRO A 143 24.21 -67.49 4.48
N ALA A 144 23.79 -68.22 3.46
CA ALA A 144 23.12 -69.52 3.54
C ALA A 144 23.99 -70.60 4.21
N THR A 145 23.46 -71.26 5.25
CA THR A 145 24.00 -72.50 5.82
C THR A 145 23.51 -73.69 5.00
N SER A 146 24.44 -74.56 4.58
CA SER A 146 24.16 -75.80 3.86
C SER A 146 23.97 -76.96 4.85
N HIS A 147 22.96 -77.79 4.60
CA HIS A 147 22.69 -79.06 5.28
C HIS A 147 23.37 -80.22 4.57
#